data_AF-X0L4H0-F1
#
_entry.id   AF-X0L4H0-F1
#
_cell.length_a   1.000
_cell.length_b   1.000
_cell.length_c   1.000
_cell.angle_alpha   90.00
_cell.angle_beta   90.00
_cell.angle_gamma   90.00
#
_symmetry.space_group_name_H-M   'P 1'
#
loop_
_entity.id
_entity.type
_entity.pdbx_description
1 polymer ?
#
loop_
_entity_poly.entity_id
_entity_poly.type
_entity_poly.pdbx_seq_one_letter_code
_entity_poly.pdbx_strand_id
1 'polypeptide(L)'
;MYVNVYTGMWVDYSNGRIIGATITLTARNGSILVAALFIFLVLVGSQFWSILNFDIHQMNAIDKITDILHFQHQATFRNAGTSIGATRELLALPFPWRRR
;
A
#
# COMPACT_ATOMS: atom_id res chain seq x y z
N MET A 1 -40.50 0.66 22.63
CA MET A 1 -40.05 -0.74 22.47
C MET A 1 -38.54 -0.71 22.27
N TYR A 2 -37.74 -1.11 23.26
CA TYR A 2 -36.28 -1.10 23.12
C TYR A 2 -35.84 -2.39 22.42
N VAL A 3 -35.26 -2.28 21.23
CA VAL A 3 -34.68 -3.42 20.52
C VAL A 3 -33.28 -3.64 21.08
N ASN A 4 -33.06 -4.78 21.72
CA ASN A 4 -31.72 -5.20 22.13
C ASN A 4 -31.02 -5.82 20.92
N VAL A 5 -30.01 -5.14 20.39
CA VAL A 5 -29.22 -5.62 19.25
C VAL A 5 -27.99 -6.33 19.78
N TYR A 6 -27.73 -7.53 19.28
CA TYR A 6 -26.51 -8.27 19.59
C TYR A 6 -25.28 -7.49 19.13
N THR A 7 -24.30 -7.29 20.02
CA THR A 7 -22.99 -6.73 19.71
C THR A 7 -21.94 -7.81 19.96
N GLY A 8 -21.03 -8.00 19.02
CA GLY A 8 -20.10 -9.12 19.03
C GLY A 8 -19.86 -9.70 17.64
N MET A 9 -19.03 -10.74 17.59
CA MET A 9 -18.74 -11.47 16.35
C MET A 9 -19.83 -12.49 16.05
N TRP A 10 -20.21 -12.58 14.79
CA TRP A 10 -21.14 -13.57 14.29
C TRP A 10 -20.82 -13.89 12.83
N VAL A 11 -21.41 -14.97 12.31
CA VAL A 11 -21.18 -15.40 10.92
C VAL A 11 -22.53 -15.54 10.24
N ASP A 12 -22.71 -14.81 9.14
CA ASP A 12 -23.78 -15.06 8.20
C ASP A 12 -23.44 -16.27 7.32
N TYR A 13 -23.98 -17.43 7.67
CA TYR A 13 -23.71 -18.66 6.94
C TYR A 13 -24.27 -18.66 5.50
N SER A 14 -25.19 -17.75 5.15
CA SER A 14 -25.66 -17.61 3.76
C SER A 14 -24.56 -17.08 2.83
N ASN A 15 -23.64 -16.28 3.37
CA ASN A 15 -22.47 -15.74 2.66
C ASN A 15 -21.20 -16.59 2.87
N GLY A 16 -21.34 -17.75 3.51
CA GLY A 16 -20.23 -18.65 3.83
C GLY A 16 -19.37 -18.18 5.01
N ARG A 17 -18.48 -19.07 5.48
CA ARG A 17 -17.76 -18.89 6.76
C ARG A 17 -16.74 -17.74 6.78
N ILE A 18 -16.23 -17.35 5.61
CA ILE A 18 -15.18 -16.33 5.49
C ILE A 18 -15.81 -14.96 5.25
N ILE A 19 -16.54 -14.82 4.14
CA ILE A 19 -17.15 -13.54 3.75
C ILE A 19 -18.26 -13.14 4.73
N GLY A 20 -18.99 -14.10 5.30
CA GLY A 20 -20.07 -13.85 6.26
C GLY A 20 -19.60 -13.46 7.67
N ALA A 21 -18.29 -13.53 7.97
CA ALA A 21 -17.78 -13.18 9.29
C ALA A 21 -17.90 -11.67 9.55
N THR A 22 -18.77 -11.30 10.49
CA THR A 22 -19.16 -9.92 10.78
C THR A 22 -19.01 -9.62 12.27
N ILE A 23 -18.59 -8.39 12.60
CA ILE A 23 -18.58 -7.91 13.98
C ILE A 23 -19.52 -6.71 14.12
N THR A 24 -20.53 -6.84 14.99
CA THR A 24 -21.46 -5.75 15.28
C THR A 24 -20.94 -4.95 16.47
N LEU A 25 -20.77 -3.64 16.30
CA LEU A 25 -20.24 -2.73 17.32
C LEU A 25 -21.16 -1.51 17.46
N THR A 26 -21.05 -0.82 18.61
CA THR A 26 -21.62 0.52 18.75
C THR A 26 -20.93 1.50 17.80
N ALA A 27 -21.60 2.57 17.39
CA ALA A 27 -21.03 3.57 16.48
C ALA A 27 -19.68 4.13 16.98
N ARG A 28 -19.56 4.36 18.30
CA ARG A 28 -18.32 4.81 18.93
C ARG A 28 -17.19 3.78 18.77
N ASN A 29 -17.43 2.52 19.12
CA ASN A 29 -16.40 1.48 19.03
C ASN A 29 -16.03 1.17 17.57
N GLY A 30 -17.00 1.24 16.65
CA GLY A 30 -16.76 1.14 15.21
C GLY A 30 -15.80 2.22 14.72
N SER A 31 -16.01 3.49 15.10
CA SER A 31 -15.11 4.58 14.72
C SER A 31 -13.69 4.41 15.26
N ILE A 32 -13.54 3.90 16.49
CA ILE A 32 -12.24 3.59 17.10
C ILE A 32 -11.53 2.47 16.33
N LEU A 33 -12.26 1.40 15.98
CA LEU A 33 -11.71 0.29 15.21
C LEU A 33 -11.22 0.75 13.83
N VAL A 34 -12.01 1.57 13.13
CA VAL A 34 -11.63 2.13 11.83
C VAL A 34 -10.37 3.00 11.94
N ALA A 35 -10.29 3.86 12.96
CA ALA A 35 -9.10 4.67 13.19
C ALA A 35 -7.85 3.82 13.46
N ALA A 36 -7.98 2.76 14.27
CA ALA A 36 -6.89 1.83 14.55
C ALA A 36 -6.42 1.10 13.28
N LEU A 37 -7.36 0.64 12.44
CA LEU A 37 -7.05 0.02 11.14
C LEU A 37 -6.35 0.98 10.20
N PHE A 38 -6.75 2.25 10.16
CA PHE A 38 -6.11 3.25 9.33
C PHE A 38 -4.64 3.46 9.74
N ILE A 39 -4.36 3.61 11.04
CA ILE A 39 -2.98 3.73 11.55
C ILE A 39 -2.18 2.48 11.20
N PHE A 40 -2.77 1.29 11.39
CA PHE A 40 -2.13 0.04 11.04
C PHE A 40 -1.77 -0.05 9.55
N LEU A 41 -2.69 0.31 8.66
CA LEU A 41 -2.46 0.30 7.21
C LEU A 41 -1.35 1.27 6.81
N VAL A 42 -1.28 2.47 7.41
CA VAL A 42 -0.21 3.42 7.15
C VAL A 42 1.14 2.86 7.58
N LEU A 43 1.21 2.28 8.78
CA LEU A 43 2.45 1.68 9.30
C LEU A 43 2.90 0.51 8.43
N VAL A 44 2.03 -0.46 8.17
CA VAL A 44 2.34 -1.62 7.32
C VAL A 44 2.68 -1.18 5.90
N GLY A 45 1.94 -0.23 5.34
CA GLY A 45 2.20 0.31 4.00
C GLY A 45 3.59 0.95 3.89
N SER A 46 4.03 1.68 4.93
CA SER A 46 5.35 2.31 4.95
C SER A 46 6.50 1.29 4.99
N GLN A 47 6.33 0.22 5.77
CA GLN A 47 7.32 -0.86 5.87
C GLN A 47 7.30 -1.72 4.61
N PHE A 48 6.13 -2.05 4.09
CA PHE A 48 5.96 -2.78 2.83
C PHE A 48 6.63 -2.02 1.67
N TRP A 49 6.43 -0.70 1.59
CA TRP A 49 7.09 0.14 0.60
C TRP A 49 8.62 0.09 0.74
N SER A 50 9.14 0.09 1.97
CA SER A 50 10.59 -0.02 2.22
C SER A 50 11.14 -1.37 1.74
N ILE A 51 10.45 -2.48 2.01
CA ILE A 51 10.82 -3.81 1.52
C ILE A 51 10.77 -3.85 -0.01
N LEU A 52 9.70 -3.34 -0.61
CA LEU A 52 9.53 -3.31 -2.06
C LEU A 52 10.63 -2.50 -2.75
N ASN A 53 11.03 -1.34 -2.19
CA ASN A 53 12.16 -0.58 -2.71
C ASN A 53 13.48 -1.35 -2.60
N PHE A 54 13.68 -2.08 -1.50
CA PHE A 54 14.86 -2.93 -1.33
C PHE A 54 14.89 -4.07 -2.36
N ASP A 55 13.76 -4.74 -2.58
CA ASP A 55 13.64 -5.81 -3.57
C ASP A 55 13.93 -5.29 -4.99
N ILE A 56 13.32 -4.16 -5.38
CA ILE A 56 13.60 -3.50 -6.67
C ILE A 56 15.08 -3.13 -6.79
N HIS A 57 15.65 -2.55 -5.72
CA HIS A 57 17.06 -2.21 -5.70
C HIS A 57 17.92 -3.45 -5.90
N GLN A 58 17.61 -4.56 -5.23
CA GLN A 58 18.39 -5.79 -5.36
C GLN A 58 18.26 -6.44 -6.73
N MET A 59 17.06 -6.48 -7.31
CA MET A 59 16.87 -6.98 -8.67
C MET A 59 17.74 -6.19 -9.67
N ASN A 60 17.74 -4.86 -9.56
CA ASN A 60 18.54 -3.99 -10.44
C ASN A 60 20.05 -4.06 -10.14
N ALA A 61 20.46 -4.36 -8.90
CA ALA A 61 21.87 -4.47 -8.52
C ALA A 61 22.51 -5.80 -9.00
N ILE A 62 21.70 -6.83 -9.21
CA ILE A 62 22.15 -8.14 -9.71
C ILE A 62 22.49 -8.08 -11.21
N ASP A 63 21.80 -7.23 -11.99
CA ASP A 63 22.03 -7.02 -13.43
C ASP A 63 23.28 -6.16 -13.76
N LYS A 64 24.40 -6.44 -13.11
CA LYS A 64 25.58 -5.58 -13.16
C LYS A 64 26.15 -5.40 -14.59
N ILE A 65 26.33 -4.11 -14.93
CA ILE A 65 27.20 -3.49 -15.94
C ILE A 65 26.50 -3.10 -17.25
N THR A 66 25.85 -1.93 -17.30
CA THR A 66 25.99 -0.97 -18.43
C THR A 66 25.50 0.42 -18.00
N ASP A 67 26.28 1.48 -18.18
CA ASP A 67 25.86 2.89 -18.14
C ASP A 67 25.58 3.66 -16.83
N ILE A 68 26.23 4.83 -16.78
CA ILE A 68 26.12 5.93 -15.81
C ILE A 68 24.67 6.44 -15.67
N LEU A 69 23.83 6.19 -16.68
CA LEU A 69 22.40 6.51 -16.68
C LEU A 69 21.62 5.75 -15.59
N HIS A 70 22.01 4.51 -15.27
CA HIS A 70 21.38 3.73 -14.20
C HIS A 70 21.62 4.34 -12.81
N PHE A 71 22.79 4.93 -12.57
CA PHE A 71 23.06 5.63 -11.32
C PHE A 71 22.21 6.90 -11.16
N GLN A 72 21.92 7.61 -12.25
CA GLN A 72 21.03 8.78 -12.21
C GLN A 72 19.58 8.38 -11.91
N HIS A 73 19.05 7.33 -12.55
CA HIS A 73 17.71 6.83 -12.22
C HIS A 73 17.61 6.37 -10.76
N GLN A 74 18.64 5.67 -10.25
CA GLN A 74 18.66 5.19 -8.87
C GLN A 74 18.74 6.34 -7.85
N ALA A 75 19.45 7.43 -8.16
CA ALA A 75 19.52 8.62 -7.32
C ALA A 75 18.23 9.45 -7.33
N THR A 76 17.52 9.51 -8.46
CA THR A 76 16.25 10.23 -8.57
C THR A 76 15.11 9.48 -7.88
N PHE A 77 15.01 8.15 -8.04
CA PHE A 77 14.05 7.32 -7.29
C PHE A 77 14.26 7.39 -5.77
N ARG A 78 15.51 7.58 -5.32
CA ARG A 78 15.87 7.71 -3.90
C ARG A 78 15.61 9.11 -3.33
N ASN A 79 15.57 10.15 -4.18
CA ASN A 79 15.27 11.54 -3.78
C ASN A 79 13.79 11.94 -3.96
N ALA A 80 12.98 11.13 -4.62
CA ALA A 80 11.54 11.32 -4.66
C ALA A 80 10.93 10.91 -3.30
N GLY A 81 11.06 11.78 -2.30
CA GLY A 81 10.61 11.57 -0.91
C GLY A 81 9.10 11.32 -0.71
N THR A 82 8.33 11.12 -1.78
CA THR A 82 6.93 10.71 -1.75
C THR A 82 6.65 9.73 -2.89
N SER A 83 5.89 8.66 -2.60
CA SER A 83 5.46 7.61 -3.54
C SER A 83 4.78 8.15 -4.82
N ILE A 84 4.23 9.36 -4.76
CA ILE A 84 3.60 10.08 -5.88
C ILE A 84 4.65 10.67 -6.84
N GLY A 85 5.77 11.18 -6.33
CA GLY A 85 6.85 11.74 -7.15
C GLY A 85 7.53 10.67 -8.01
N ALA A 86 7.85 9.53 -7.39
CA ALA A 86 8.44 8.38 -8.08
C ALA A 86 7.53 7.82 -9.18
N THR A 87 6.22 7.71 -8.92
CA THR A 87 5.25 7.21 -9.91
C THR A 87 5.10 8.17 -11.09
N ARG A 88 5.11 9.48 -10.86
CA ARG A 88 5.01 10.50 -11.93
C ARG A 88 6.21 10.48 -12.85
N GLU A 89 7.42 10.35 -12.31
CA GLU A 89 8.62 10.26 -13.14
C GLU A 89 8.64 8.95 -13.95
N LEU A 90 8.25 7.83 -13.34
CA LEU A 90 8.16 6.53 -14.03
C LEU A 90 7.17 6.56 -15.21
N LEU A 91 6.05 7.29 -15.07
CA LEU A 91 5.08 7.52 -16.14
C LEU A 91 5.53 8.54 -17.20
N ALA A 92 6.49 9.41 -16.89
CA ALA A 92 7.03 10.40 -17.83
C ALA A 92 8.18 9.84 -18.70
N LEU A 93 8.79 8.73 -18.30
CA LEU A 93 9.90 8.09 -19.01
C LEU A 93 9.62 7.58 -20.45
N PRO A 94 8.40 7.17 -20.87
CA PRO A 94 8.24 6.59 -22.20
C PRO A 94 8.19 7.60 -23.37
N PHE A 95 8.16 8.92 -23.13
CA PHE A 95 7.73 9.87 -24.16
C PHE A 95 8.67 11.00 -24.63
N PRO A 96 9.88 11.28 -24.10
CA PRO A 96 10.73 12.32 -24.70
C PRO A 96 11.47 11.84 -25.97
N TRP A 97 11.73 10.53 -26.10
CA TRP A 97 12.66 10.01 -27.11
C TRP A 97 12.03 9.71 -28.48
N ARG A 98 10.75 10.02 -28.71
CA ARG A 98 10.07 9.82 -30.00
C ARG A 98 9.94 11.09 -30.85
N ARG A 99 10.69 12.16 -30.53
CA ARG A 99 10.82 13.34 -31.40
C ARG A 99 12.27 13.84 -31.47
N ARG A 100 13.09 13.14 -32.24
CA ARG A 100 14.05 13.74 -33.16
C ARG A 100 14.05 12.92 -34.44
#